data_AF-A0AAV6QWE2-F1
#
_entry.id   AF-A0AAV6QWE2-F1
#
_cell.length_a   1.000
_cell.length_b   1.000
_cell.length_c   1.000
_cell.angle_alpha   90.00
_cell.angle_beta   90.00
_cell.angle_gamma   90.00
#
_symmetry.space_group_name_H-M   'P 1'
#
loop_
_entity.id
_entity.type
_entity.pdbx_description
1 polymer ?
#
loop_
_entity_poly.entity_id
_entity_poly.type
_entity_poly.pdbx_seq_one_letter_code
_entity_poly.pdbx_strand_id
1 'polypeptide(L)'
;MITWSSEQANQDTPCRRAQLQPGKKHFIFLSSSSGLQKQISCLYKYINQLKMSAGPDPIHMTSLGNGDSLHQQVLASFPLSDMTEEDLIRNPQLCKLLATLAQHVDQTGLTVSLKSELDKAEQKLQTQRRHWLHSESLYRGLQEMIQDCCVRKHHTTVPPDQTMFCETVDKCLLVAQCVRMLDPSSSINQDQPSVLGLNPQQVLELMPSEKTVQRMKQSLPRELEKHLKKKCLNLLSYYQPEWENESEGLKNSKLSHLSVLLDKEKKRAESLKDTCRENTVLLQRQTQLYLSELIKCVQLLQSLILDHRLKTQTDLDGKKLEYFEGKCELVLQKIKAEMVEIQLDTYTADAISAHRKIRGKLESELKACQVEKQSVELKLASFEILGKDFEALAQEYCKLRQEIEMKNWAVKEFMQYSNK
;
A
#
# COMPACT_ATOMS: atom_id res chain seq x y z
N MET A 1 -32.86 12.54 24.00
CA MET A 1 -33.29 12.32 22.61
C MET A 1 -32.31 13.06 21.72
N ILE A 2 -31.36 12.50 21.00
CA ILE A 2 -31.00 11.13 20.64
C ILE A 2 -29.49 11.05 20.83
N THR A 3 -29.03 10.10 21.63
CA THR A 3 -27.61 9.80 21.90
C THR A 3 -27.12 8.78 20.89
N TRP A 4 -26.08 9.10 20.13
CA TRP A 4 -25.22 8.09 19.50
C TRP A 4 -23.89 8.08 20.25
N SER A 5 -23.75 7.09 21.12
CA SER A 5 -22.53 6.78 21.87
C SER A 5 -21.41 6.44 20.89
N SER A 6 -20.30 7.19 21.00
CA SER A 6 -19.01 6.74 20.50
C SER A 6 -18.40 5.84 21.58
N GLU A 7 -18.45 4.53 21.38
CA GLU A 7 -17.81 3.57 22.25
C GLU A 7 -16.62 2.98 21.48
N GLN A 8 -15.46 3.59 21.72
CA GLN A 8 -14.15 3.12 21.27
C GLN A 8 -13.82 1.82 22.02
N ALA A 9 -14.17 0.69 21.42
CA ALA A 9 -13.61 -0.61 21.78
C ALA A 9 -12.30 -0.81 21.01
N ASN A 10 -11.21 -0.50 21.70
CA ASN A 10 -9.85 -0.82 21.32
C ASN A 10 -9.66 -2.35 21.44
N GLN A 11 -9.64 -3.07 20.31
CA GLN A 11 -9.20 -4.46 20.23
C GLN A 11 -8.05 -4.55 19.22
N ASP A 12 -6.87 -4.13 19.69
CA ASP A 12 -5.59 -4.60 19.21
C ASP A 12 -5.51 -6.12 19.41
N THR A 13 -5.71 -6.87 18.32
CA THR A 13 -5.26 -8.26 18.23
C THR A 13 -4.03 -8.33 17.33
N PRO A 14 -2.92 -8.90 17.79
CA PRO A 14 -1.68 -8.92 17.03
C PRO A 14 -1.81 -9.90 15.86
N CYS A 15 -1.86 -9.36 14.65
CA CYS A 15 -1.48 -10.08 13.44
C CYS A 15 -0.04 -10.59 13.60
N ARG A 16 0.12 -11.83 14.08
CA ARG A 16 1.37 -12.59 13.93
C ARG A 16 1.57 -12.88 12.44
N ARG A 17 2.17 -11.90 11.77
CA ARG A 17 2.86 -12.06 10.50
C ARG A 17 4.03 -13.01 10.75
N ALA A 18 3.80 -14.31 10.63
CA ALA A 18 4.88 -15.28 10.53
C ALA A 18 5.59 -15.02 9.20
N GLN A 19 6.68 -14.24 9.25
CA GLN A 19 7.72 -14.25 8.23
C GLN A 19 8.30 -15.66 8.18
N LEU A 20 7.70 -16.52 7.36
CA LEU A 20 8.37 -17.72 6.86
C LEU A 20 9.48 -17.24 5.93
N GLN A 21 10.67 -17.10 6.48
CA GLN A 21 11.88 -17.03 5.68
C GLN A 21 11.89 -18.23 4.72
N PRO A 22 12.23 -18.04 3.44
CA PRO A 22 12.48 -19.16 2.55
C PRO A 22 13.80 -19.79 2.99
N GLY A 23 13.70 -20.74 3.92
CA GLY A 23 14.80 -21.65 4.22
C GLY A 23 15.18 -22.34 2.93
N LYS A 24 16.36 -21.98 2.40
CA LYS A 24 17.02 -22.63 1.28
C LYS A 24 17.10 -24.13 1.57
N LYS A 25 16.11 -24.90 1.12
CA LYS A 25 16.26 -26.34 0.97
C LYS A 25 17.20 -26.53 -0.20
N HIS A 26 18.48 -26.77 0.11
CA HIS A 26 19.40 -27.34 -0.85
C HIS A 26 18.76 -28.62 -1.39
N PHE A 27 18.35 -28.57 -2.65
CA PHE A 27 18.11 -29.75 -3.46
C PHE A 27 19.48 -30.41 -3.66
N ILE A 28 19.86 -31.28 -2.74
CA ILE A 28 20.94 -32.22 -3.00
C ILE A 28 20.29 -33.39 -3.75
N PHE A 29 20.51 -33.40 -5.06
CA PHE A 29 20.26 -34.54 -5.92
C PHE A 29 21.27 -35.63 -5.51
N LEU A 30 20.90 -36.52 -4.58
CA LEU A 30 21.73 -37.70 -4.28
C LEU A 30 21.36 -38.82 -5.23
N SER A 31 22.05 -38.80 -6.38
CA SER A 31 22.34 -39.98 -7.16
C SER A 31 23.15 -40.96 -6.30
N SER A 32 22.52 -41.99 -5.75
CA SER A 32 23.07 -43.35 -5.56
C SER A 32 22.12 -44.16 -4.68
N SER A 33 21.12 -44.79 -5.30
CA SER A 33 20.28 -45.81 -4.67
C SER A 33 20.62 -47.17 -5.29
N SER A 34 21.81 -47.68 -4.99
CA SER A 34 22.34 -48.92 -5.60
C SER A 34 22.19 -50.17 -4.71
N GLY A 35 21.85 -50.02 -3.42
CA GLY A 35 21.65 -51.13 -2.48
C GLY A 35 20.23 -51.71 -2.50
N LEU A 36 19.22 -50.84 -2.38
CA LEU A 36 17.81 -51.22 -2.42
C LEU A 36 17.34 -51.66 -3.83
N GLN A 37 18.01 -51.18 -4.89
CA GLN A 37 17.74 -51.62 -6.26
C GLN A 37 18.13 -53.08 -6.51
N LYS A 38 19.18 -53.61 -5.88
CA LYS A 38 19.62 -54.99 -6.13
C LYS A 38 18.74 -56.03 -5.47
N GLN A 39 18.25 -55.77 -4.26
CA GLN A 39 17.39 -56.71 -3.54
C GLN A 39 15.93 -56.68 -4.02
N ILE A 40 15.45 -55.53 -4.52
CA ILE A 40 14.12 -55.43 -5.14
C ILE A 40 14.16 -55.91 -6.61
N SER A 41 15.28 -55.76 -7.32
CA SER A 41 15.47 -56.28 -8.70
C SER A 41 15.36 -57.81 -8.78
N CYS A 42 15.81 -58.55 -7.76
CA CYS A 42 15.67 -60.02 -7.73
C CYS A 42 14.21 -60.48 -7.64
N LEU A 43 13.32 -59.72 -6.99
CA LEU A 43 11.88 -60.04 -6.91
C LEU A 43 11.10 -59.54 -8.13
N TYR A 44 11.57 -58.47 -8.78
CA TYR A 44 10.94 -57.90 -9.99
C TYR A 44 11.29 -58.65 -11.28
N LYS A 45 12.45 -59.32 -11.35
CA LYS A 45 12.88 -60.11 -12.53
C LYS A 45 12.01 -61.34 -12.79
N TYR A 46 11.38 -61.89 -11.75
CA TYR A 46 10.56 -63.10 -11.82
C TYR A 46 9.10 -62.82 -12.22
N ILE A 47 8.62 -61.58 -11.99
CA ILE A 47 7.23 -61.18 -12.29
C ILE A 47 7.09 -60.64 -13.72
N ASN A 48 8.15 -60.09 -14.32
CA ASN A 48 8.14 -59.54 -15.68
C ASN A 48 8.38 -60.58 -16.80
N GLN A 49 8.55 -61.87 -16.49
CA GLN A 49 8.71 -62.94 -17.49
C GLN A 49 7.39 -63.47 -18.08
N LEU A 50 6.22 -62.93 -17.69
CA LEU A 50 4.90 -63.47 -18.07
C LEU A 50 3.96 -62.50 -18.82
N LYS A 51 4.45 -61.38 -19.37
CA LYS A 51 3.58 -60.50 -20.17
C LYS A 51 4.38 -59.66 -21.18
N MET A 52 4.58 -60.20 -22.38
CA MET A 52 4.98 -59.45 -23.57
C MET A 52 4.28 -60.05 -24.79
N SER A 53 3.27 -59.37 -25.34
CA SER A 53 2.92 -59.51 -26.75
C SER A 53 2.24 -58.24 -27.28
N ALA A 54 2.72 -57.80 -28.44
CA ALA A 54 2.13 -56.85 -29.37
C ALA A 54 2.09 -55.37 -28.94
N GLY A 55 3.18 -54.66 -29.24
CA GLY A 55 3.13 -53.23 -29.56
C GLY A 55 2.81 -53.03 -31.05
N PRO A 56 2.14 -51.95 -31.46
CA PRO A 56 1.93 -51.62 -32.86
C PRO A 56 3.13 -50.86 -33.46
N ASP A 57 3.41 -51.14 -34.72
CA ASP A 57 4.49 -50.58 -35.53
C ASP A 57 4.39 -49.06 -35.71
N PRO A 58 5.53 -48.33 -35.79
CA PRO A 58 5.55 -46.93 -36.18
C PRO A 58 5.36 -46.83 -37.70
N ILE A 59 4.25 -46.21 -38.12
CA ILE A 59 4.02 -45.89 -39.53
C ILE A 59 5.01 -44.82 -39.96
N HIS A 60 5.85 -45.21 -40.90
CA HIS A 60 6.79 -44.39 -41.64
C HIS A 60 6.04 -43.31 -42.44
N MET A 61 6.50 -42.06 -42.29
CA MET A 61 6.17 -40.93 -43.14
C MET A 61 6.54 -41.20 -44.61
N THR A 62 5.62 -40.89 -45.53
CA THR A 62 5.92 -40.43 -46.89
C THR A 62 4.71 -39.67 -47.46
N SER A 63 4.91 -38.40 -47.84
CA SER A 63 4.46 -37.84 -49.12
C SER A 63 4.75 -36.34 -49.18
N LEU A 64 5.56 -35.98 -50.17
CA LEU A 64 6.06 -34.66 -50.56
C LEU A 64 4.95 -33.87 -51.29
N GLY A 65 4.72 -32.60 -50.93
CA GLY A 65 3.74 -31.76 -51.64
C GLY A 65 3.86 -30.25 -51.37
N ASN A 66 4.38 -29.53 -52.36
CA ASN A 66 4.23 -28.10 -52.70
C ASN A 66 4.81 -27.02 -51.76
N GLY A 67 5.48 -26.03 -52.36
CA GLY A 67 6.31 -25.00 -51.70
C GLY A 67 5.61 -24.13 -50.65
N ASP A 68 4.28 -24.05 -50.66
CA ASP A 68 3.49 -23.37 -49.62
C ASP A 68 3.45 -24.18 -48.31
N SER A 69 3.61 -25.50 -48.39
CA SER A 69 3.72 -26.36 -47.21
C SER A 69 5.01 -26.11 -46.44
N LEU A 70 6.06 -25.65 -47.11
CA LEU A 70 7.40 -25.57 -46.52
C LEU A 70 7.53 -24.34 -45.61
N HIS A 71 6.97 -23.19 -46.03
CA HIS A 71 6.91 -21.99 -45.20
C HIS A 71 6.00 -22.21 -43.98
N GLN A 72 4.84 -22.84 -44.17
CA GLN A 72 3.92 -23.17 -43.09
C GLN A 72 4.50 -24.20 -42.10
N GLN A 73 5.24 -25.19 -42.61
CA GLN A 73 5.94 -26.19 -41.79
C GLN A 73 7.06 -25.55 -40.96
N VAL A 74 7.82 -24.60 -41.51
CA VAL A 74 8.87 -23.88 -40.78
C VAL A 74 8.28 -22.97 -39.70
N LEU A 75 7.20 -22.24 -39.99
CA LEU A 75 6.51 -21.40 -39.00
C LEU A 75 5.91 -22.23 -37.86
N ALA A 76 5.35 -23.41 -38.16
CA ALA A 76 4.81 -24.33 -37.16
C ALA A 76 5.90 -25.00 -36.29
N SER A 77 7.13 -25.10 -36.80
CA SER A 77 8.27 -25.68 -36.08
C SER A 77 8.99 -24.69 -35.17
N PHE A 78 8.80 -23.37 -35.33
CA PHE A 78 9.48 -22.34 -34.54
C PHE A 78 8.53 -21.24 -34.02
N PRO A 79 7.59 -21.56 -33.13
CA PRO A 79 6.58 -20.61 -32.63
C PRO A 79 7.15 -19.50 -31.71
N LEU A 80 8.41 -19.62 -31.30
CA LEU A 80 9.11 -18.65 -30.45
C LEU A 80 9.88 -17.59 -31.25
N SER A 81 9.93 -17.71 -32.57
CA SER A 81 10.56 -16.70 -33.44
C SER A 81 9.45 -15.85 -34.06
N ASP A 82 9.50 -14.53 -33.85
CA ASP A 82 8.57 -13.54 -34.44
C ASP A 82 8.79 -13.40 -35.97
N MET A 83 8.77 -14.52 -36.70
CA MET A 83 9.00 -14.58 -38.13
C MET A 83 7.65 -14.55 -38.84
N THR A 84 7.49 -13.61 -39.77
CA THR A 84 6.30 -13.54 -40.61
C THR A 84 6.50 -14.32 -41.92
N GLU A 85 5.42 -14.77 -42.54
CA GLU A 85 5.44 -15.49 -43.82
C GLU A 85 6.10 -14.66 -44.94
N GLU A 86 6.00 -13.34 -44.85
CA GLU A 86 6.58 -12.37 -45.78
C GLU A 86 8.12 -12.32 -45.72
N ASP A 87 8.71 -12.53 -44.55
CA ASP A 87 10.17 -12.55 -44.33
C ASP A 87 10.83 -13.82 -44.90
N LEU A 88 10.09 -14.92 -44.88
CA LEU A 88 10.47 -16.22 -45.44
C LEU A 88 10.49 -16.16 -46.98
N ILE A 89 9.45 -15.56 -47.59
CA ILE A 89 9.36 -15.39 -49.05
C ILE A 89 10.52 -14.51 -49.59
N ARG A 90 10.95 -13.50 -48.84
CA ARG A 90 12.10 -12.65 -49.21
C ARG A 90 13.45 -13.36 -49.14
N ASN A 91 13.58 -14.43 -48.35
CA ASN A 91 14.85 -15.12 -48.09
C ASN A 91 14.73 -16.64 -48.30
N PRO A 92 14.74 -17.14 -49.55
CA PRO A 92 14.49 -18.55 -49.85
C PRO A 92 15.62 -19.49 -49.37
N GLN A 93 16.86 -19.01 -49.23
CA GLN A 93 17.98 -19.80 -48.69
C GLN A 93 17.85 -19.99 -47.16
N LEU A 94 17.34 -18.98 -46.46
CA LEU A 94 17.05 -19.06 -45.02
C LEU A 94 15.91 -20.05 -44.77
N CYS A 95 14.87 -20.06 -45.61
CA CYS A 95 13.79 -21.05 -45.56
C CYS A 95 14.31 -22.49 -45.68
N LYS A 96 15.23 -22.74 -46.63
CA LYS A 96 15.84 -24.07 -46.81
C LYS A 96 16.65 -24.48 -45.59
N LEU A 97 17.43 -23.56 -45.01
CA LEU A 97 18.21 -23.82 -43.79
C LEU A 97 17.31 -24.12 -42.59
N LEU A 98 16.27 -23.31 -42.38
CA LEU A 98 15.29 -23.52 -41.31
C LEU A 98 14.49 -24.81 -41.51
N ALA A 99 14.19 -25.20 -42.75
CA ALA A 99 13.56 -26.48 -43.04
C ALA A 99 14.48 -27.67 -42.71
N THR A 100 15.79 -27.57 -42.99
CA THR A 100 16.77 -28.57 -42.52
C THR A 100 16.95 -28.57 -41.00
N LEU A 101 16.87 -27.42 -40.34
CA LEU A 101 16.96 -27.34 -38.88
C LEU A 101 15.69 -27.88 -38.20
N ALA A 102 14.51 -27.67 -38.79
CA ALA A 102 13.25 -28.23 -38.33
C ALA A 102 13.21 -29.76 -38.36
N GLN A 103 14.04 -30.40 -39.20
CA GLN A 103 14.20 -31.87 -39.19
C GLN A 103 14.98 -32.37 -37.96
N HIS A 104 15.73 -31.49 -37.31
CA HIS A 104 16.61 -31.83 -36.19
C HIS A 104 16.21 -31.17 -34.87
N VAL A 105 15.30 -30.18 -34.88
CA VAL A 105 14.90 -29.35 -33.74
C VAL A 105 13.37 -29.27 -33.65
N ASP A 106 12.84 -29.48 -32.45
CA ASP A 106 11.40 -29.44 -32.18
C ASP A 106 10.91 -28.03 -31.79
N GLN A 107 9.59 -27.84 -31.69
CA GLN A 107 8.89 -26.58 -31.36
C GLN A 107 9.40 -25.82 -30.12
N THR A 108 10.14 -26.50 -29.25
CA THR A 108 10.74 -25.97 -28.02
C THR A 108 12.22 -25.58 -28.17
N GLY A 109 12.80 -25.73 -29.36
CA GLY A 109 14.21 -25.44 -29.64
C GLY A 109 15.20 -26.53 -29.23
N LEU A 110 14.71 -27.72 -28.84
CA LEU A 110 15.55 -28.87 -28.44
C LEU A 110 15.82 -29.79 -29.63
N THR A 111 17.02 -30.35 -29.71
CA THR A 111 17.33 -31.36 -30.71
C THR A 111 16.53 -32.64 -30.46
N VAL A 112 16.14 -33.34 -31.53
CA VAL A 112 15.33 -34.57 -31.45
C VAL A 112 15.97 -35.62 -30.52
N SER A 113 17.31 -35.75 -30.54
CA SER A 113 18.04 -36.63 -29.63
C SER A 113 17.87 -36.21 -28.16
N LEU A 114 18.06 -34.93 -27.86
CA LEU A 114 18.00 -34.40 -26.50
C LEU A 114 16.57 -34.38 -25.95
N LYS A 115 15.55 -34.16 -26.79
CA LYS A 115 14.16 -34.35 -26.39
C LYS A 115 13.86 -35.81 -26.09
N SER A 116 14.35 -36.75 -26.90
CA SER A 116 14.17 -38.19 -26.61
C SER A 116 14.83 -38.60 -25.29
N GLU A 117 15.97 -37.98 -24.94
CA GLU A 117 16.65 -38.18 -23.66
C GLU A 117 15.88 -37.52 -22.51
N LEU A 118 15.33 -36.32 -22.73
CA LEU A 118 14.48 -35.61 -21.76
C LEU A 118 13.21 -36.42 -21.46
N ASP A 119 12.52 -36.92 -22.48
CA ASP A 119 11.32 -37.76 -22.32
C ASP A 119 11.66 -39.07 -21.60
N LYS A 120 12.79 -39.71 -21.93
CA LYS A 120 13.28 -40.89 -21.20
C LYS A 120 13.62 -40.57 -19.75
N ALA A 121 14.24 -39.41 -19.48
CA ALA A 121 14.58 -38.96 -18.14
C ALA A 121 13.31 -38.62 -17.34
N GLU A 122 12.32 -37.98 -17.96
CA GLU A 122 11.04 -37.68 -17.34
C GLU A 122 10.26 -38.97 -17.06
N GLN A 123 10.20 -39.92 -17.98
CA GLN A 123 9.59 -41.24 -17.74
C GLN A 123 10.30 -41.98 -16.60
N LYS A 124 11.64 -41.93 -16.54
CA LYS A 124 12.42 -42.48 -15.41
C LYS A 124 12.08 -41.75 -14.12
N LEU A 125 11.97 -40.43 -14.13
CA LEU A 125 11.60 -39.65 -12.95
C LEU A 125 10.18 -39.98 -12.49
N GLN A 126 9.22 -40.06 -13.40
CA GLN A 126 7.83 -40.39 -13.09
C GLN A 126 7.71 -41.82 -12.54
N THR A 127 8.44 -42.78 -13.13
CA THR A 127 8.47 -44.15 -12.59
C THR A 127 9.11 -44.16 -11.21
N GLN A 128 10.27 -43.54 -10.99
CA GLN A 128 10.91 -43.45 -9.66
C GLN A 128 10.01 -42.76 -8.65
N ARG A 129 9.32 -41.68 -9.03
CA ARG A 129 8.35 -40.98 -8.18
C ARG A 129 7.18 -41.87 -7.80
N ARG A 130 6.60 -42.64 -8.73
CA ARG A 130 5.54 -43.61 -8.42
C ARG A 130 6.03 -44.68 -7.45
N HIS A 131 7.22 -45.22 -7.66
CA HIS A 131 7.82 -46.21 -6.77
C HIS A 131 8.05 -45.64 -5.38
N TRP A 132 8.61 -44.43 -5.29
CA TRP A 132 8.83 -43.74 -4.03
C TRP A 132 7.50 -43.47 -3.31
N LEU A 133 6.50 -42.90 -4.00
CA LEU A 133 5.17 -42.64 -3.45
C LEU A 133 4.52 -43.93 -2.95
N HIS A 134 4.65 -45.03 -3.68
CA HIS A 134 4.14 -46.33 -3.23
C HIS A 134 4.82 -46.78 -1.93
N SER A 135 6.16 -46.72 -1.87
CA SER A 135 6.91 -47.09 -0.67
C SER A 135 6.62 -46.18 0.54
N GLU A 136 6.52 -44.87 0.32
CA GLU A 136 6.20 -43.88 1.34
C GLU A 136 4.75 -44.06 1.84
N SER A 137 3.80 -44.31 0.94
CA SER A 137 2.40 -44.56 1.32
C SER A 137 2.27 -45.80 2.20
N LEU A 138 3.00 -46.87 1.87
CA LEU A 138 3.04 -48.07 2.70
C LEU A 138 3.68 -47.81 4.07
N TYR A 139 4.80 -47.09 4.10
CA TYR A 139 5.47 -46.73 5.35
C TYR A 139 4.57 -45.88 6.26
N ARG A 140 3.92 -44.86 5.71
CA ARG A 140 2.95 -44.02 6.42
C ARG A 140 1.76 -44.83 6.92
N GLY A 141 1.21 -45.70 6.08
CA GLY A 141 0.11 -46.59 6.46
C GLY A 141 0.48 -47.52 7.62
N LEU A 142 1.73 -48.01 7.67
CA LEU A 142 2.23 -48.81 8.79
C LEU A 142 2.38 -47.97 10.08
N GLN A 143 2.91 -46.74 9.97
CA GLN A 143 3.01 -45.83 11.11
C GLN A 143 1.65 -45.47 11.69
N GLU A 144 0.67 -45.15 10.83
CA GLU A 144 -0.70 -44.87 11.22
C GLU A 144 -1.35 -46.07 11.89
N MET A 145 -1.14 -47.29 11.36
CA MET A 145 -1.60 -48.53 12.00
C MET A 145 -1.06 -48.69 13.42
N ILE A 146 0.23 -48.43 13.63
CA ILE A 146 0.87 -48.49 14.96
C ILE A 146 0.25 -47.44 15.89
N GLN A 147 0.08 -46.20 15.41
CA GLN A 147 -0.56 -45.12 16.17
C GLN A 147 -2.00 -45.48 16.56
N ASP A 148 -2.79 -46.01 15.62
CA ASP A 148 -4.14 -46.51 15.88
C ASP A 148 -4.15 -47.66 16.90
N CYS A 149 -3.16 -48.56 16.88
CA CYS A 149 -3.03 -49.58 17.93
C CYS A 149 -2.75 -48.95 19.29
N CYS A 150 -1.83 -47.97 19.38
CA CYS A 150 -1.51 -47.27 20.63
C CYS A 150 -2.72 -46.53 21.19
N VAL A 151 -3.46 -45.79 20.35
CA VAL A 151 -4.69 -45.11 20.75
C VAL A 151 -5.74 -46.11 21.24
N ARG A 152 -5.93 -47.23 20.53
CA ARG A 152 -6.89 -48.28 20.96
C ARG A 152 -6.52 -48.94 22.28
N LYS A 153 -5.22 -49.14 22.58
CA LYS A 153 -4.76 -49.65 23.89
C LYS A 153 -5.21 -48.76 25.06
N HIS A 154 -5.40 -47.46 24.84
CA HIS A 154 -5.86 -46.53 25.88
C HIS A 154 -7.38 -46.48 26.03
N HIS A 155 -8.15 -46.90 25.02
CA HIS A 155 -9.62 -46.75 25.02
C HIS A 155 -10.39 -48.07 25.12
N THR A 156 -9.80 -49.24 24.85
CA THR A 156 -10.49 -50.54 24.88
C THR A 156 -9.52 -51.69 25.14
N THR A 157 -9.98 -52.80 25.75
CA THR A 157 -9.19 -54.03 25.89
C THR A 157 -8.96 -54.67 24.51
N VAL A 158 -7.81 -54.37 23.90
CA VAL A 158 -7.38 -54.94 22.61
C VAL A 158 -6.91 -56.39 22.84
N PRO A 159 -7.25 -57.36 21.97
CA PRO A 159 -6.74 -58.73 22.07
C PRO A 159 -5.20 -58.75 22.17
N PRO A 160 -4.62 -59.57 23.06
CA PRO A 160 -3.17 -59.60 23.31
C PRO A 160 -2.38 -59.91 22.03
N ASP A 161 -2.93 -60.71 21.11
CA ASP A 161 -2.31 -61.05 19.83
C ASP A 161 -2.14 -59.85 18.89
N GLN A 162 -3.08 -58.90 18.88
CA GLN A 162 -2.99 -57.68 18.07
C GLN A 162 -2.00 -56.68 18.70
N THR A 163 -1.96 -56.61 20.02
CA THR A 163 -1.00 -55.81 20.79
C THR A 163 0.44 -56.28 20.52
N MET A 164 0.68 -57.58 20.58
CA MET A 164 1.99 -58.20 20.29
C MET A 164 2.40 -58.02 18.82
N PHE A 165 1.43 -58.06 17.90
CA PHE A 165 1.67 -57.79 16.48
C PHE A 165 2.12 -56.33 16.25
N CYS A 166 1.39 -55.32 16.73
CA CYS A 166 1.77 -53.91 16.50
C CYS A 166 3.11 -53.56 17.16
N GLU A 167 3.41 -54.12 18.34
CA GLU A 167 4.71 -53.94 19.02
C GLU A 167 5.88 -54.60 18.27
N THR A 168 5.64 -55.76 17.65
CA THR A 168 6.65 -56.42 16.81
C THR A 168 6.93 -55.60 15.56
N VAL A 169 5.89 -55.04 14.91
CA VAL A 169 6.03 -54.16 13.73
C VAL A 169 6.79 -52.88 14.10
N ASP A 170 6.44 -52.24 15.21
CA ASP A 170 7.09 -51.01 15.68
C ASP A 170 8.58 -51.23 15.97
N LYS A 171 8.93 -52.28 16.72
CA LYS A 171 10.33 -52.66 16.98
C LYS A 171 11.10 -52.95 15.69
N CYS A 172 10.49 -53.65 14.72
CA CYS A 172 11.14 -53.91 13.43
C CYS A 172 11.37 -52.63 12.61
N LEU A 173 10.42 -51.69 12.62
CA LEU A 173 10.55 -50.41 11.91
C LEU A 173 11.60 -49.50 12.56
N LEU A 174 11.64 -49.45 13.90
CA LEU A 174 12.63 -48.70 14.65
C LEU A 174 14.04 -49.25 14.42
N VAL A 175 14.23 -50.57 14.50
CA VAL A 175 15.51 -51.21 14.20
C VAL A 175 15.94 -50.95 12.75
N ALA A 176 15.03 -51.09 11.78
CA ALA A 176 15.34 -50.79 10.37
C ALA A 176 15.68 -49.30 10.14
N GLN A 177 15.01 -48.39 10.86
CA GLN A 177 15.32 -46.96 10.81
C GLN A 177 16.69 -46.67 11.43
N CYS A 178 17.02 -47.25 12.58
CA CYS A 178 18.33 -47.12 13.22
C CYS A 178 19.45 -47.68 12.33
N VAL A 179 19.25 -48.85 11.71
CA VAL A 179 20.22 -49.44 10.76
C VAL A 179 20.45 -48.53 9.55
N ARG A 180 19.38 -47.94 9.00
CA ARG A 180 19.48 -46.98 7.88
C ARG A 180 20.20 -45.68 8.27
N MET A 181 20.00 -45.20 9.49
CA MET A 181 20.72 -44.02 10.01
C MET A 181 22.20 -44.31 10.28
N LEU A 182 22.55 -45.58 10.50
CA LEU A 182 23.91 -46.08 10.70
C LEU A 182 24.58 -46.59 9.41
N ASP A 183 23.89 -46.59 8.27
CA ASP A 183 24.41 -47.06 6.99
C ASP A 183 25.38 -45.99 6.40
N PRO A 184 26.69 -46.31 6.24
CA PRO A 184 27.71 -45.35 5.81
C PRO A 184 27.52 -44.80 4.39
N SER A 185 26.64 -45.41 3.59
CA SER A 185 26.45 -45.08 2.17
C SER A 185 25.80 -43.71 1.89
N SER A 186 25.35 -42.99 2.92
CA SER A 186 24.84 -41.61 2.81
C SER A 186 25.81 -40.51 3.23
N SER A 187 26.97 -40.86 3.81
CA SER A 187 28.04 -39.90 4.12
C SER A 187 29.27 -40.22 3.28
N ILE A 188 29.71 -39.28 2.46
CA ILE A 188 30.80 -39.40 1.47
C ILE A 188 32.19 -39.65 2.11
N ASN A 189 32.30 -39.85 3.43
CA ASN A 189 33.56 -39.97 4.14
C ASN A 189 33.67 -41.32 4.85
N GLN A 190 34.58 -42.18 4.39
CA GLN A 190 34.83 -43.52 4.92
C GLN A 190 35.47 -43.57 6.32
N ASP A 191 35.74 -42.42 6.95
CA ASP A 191 36.52 -42.31 8.19
C ASP A 191 35.80 -41.57 9.35
N GLN A 192 34.46 -41.54 9.39
CA GLN A 192 33.77 -41.11 10.62
C GLN A 192 33.44 -42.32 11.52
N PRO A 193 33.78 -42.26 12.83
CA PRO A 193 33.38 -43.29 13.77
C PRO A 193 31.85 -43.35 13.83
N SER A 194 31.30 -44.57 13.83
CA SER A 194 29.88 -44.84 13.99
C SER A 194 29.28 -43.94 15.07
N VAL A 195 28.18 -43.25 14.78
CA VAL A 195 27.49 -42.42 15.79
C VAL A 195 27.24 -43.30 17.03
N LEU A 196 27.90 -42.98 18.15
CA LEU A 196 27.90 -43.73 19.41
C LEU A 196 28.63 -45.10 19.45
N GLY A 197 29.48 -45.42 18.47
CA GLY A 197 30.25 -46.68 18.45
C GLY A 197 29.40 -47.94 18.19
N LEU A 198 28.14 -47.75 17.77
CA LEU A 198 27.20 -48.83 17.47
C LEU A 198 27.36 -49.30 16.03
N ASN A 199 27.61 -50.60 15.85
CA ASN A 199 27.64 -51.21 14.52
C ASN A 199 26.22 -51.60 14.07
N PRO A 200 25.88 -51.49 12.78
CA PRO A 200 24.59 -51.95 12.24
C PRO A 200 24.23 -53.40 12.61
N GLN A 201 25.25 -54.25 12.75
CA GLN A 201 25.12 -55.65 13.17
C GLN A 201 24.61 -55.79 14.62
N GLN A 202 25.05 -54.94 15.53
CA GLN A 202 24.62 -54.94 16.94
C GLN A 202 23.17 -54.46 17.11
N VAL A 203 22.72 -53.57 16.21
CA VAL A 203 21.32 -53.09 16.20
C VAL A 203 20.38 -54.13 15.58
N LEU A 204 20.87 -54.93 14.64
CA LEU A 204 20.14 -56.08 14.08
C LEU A 204 19.90 -57.19 15.10
N GLU A 205 20.77 -57.35 16.11
CA GLU A 205 20.57 -58.30 17.22
C GLU A 205 19.38 -57.92 18.12
N LEU A 206 18.92 -56.67 18.09
CA LEU A 206 17.73 -56.20 18.82
C LEU A 206 16.41 -56.56 18.10
N MET A 207 16.47 -57.27 16.98
CA MET A 207 15.27 -57.74 16.29
C MET A 207 14.46 -58.71 17.16
N PRO A 208 13.12 -58.64 17.11
CA PRO A 208 12.26 -59.66 17.71
C PRO A 208 12.57 -61.05 17.14
N SER A 209 12.24 -62.11 17.88
CA SER A 209 12.57 -63.49 17.48
C SER A 209 12.10 -63.81 16.04
N GLU A 210 12.95 -64.51 15.26
CA GLU A 210 12.71 -64.78 13.84
C GLU A 210 11.34 -65.45 13.59
N LYS A 211 10.92 -66.36 14.48
CA LYS A 211 9.59 -67.01 14.42
C LYS A 211 8.41 -66.03 14.59
N THR A 212 8.61 -64.92 15.28
CA THR A 212 7.60 -63.88 15.50
C THR A 212 7.59 -62.89 14.34
N VAL A 213 8.77 -62.57 13.79
CA VAL A 213 8.92 -61.76 12.57
C VAL A 213 8.31 -62.47 11.35
N GLN A 214 8.49 -63.77 11.20
CA GLN A 214 7.89 -64.55 10.10
C GLN A 214 6.36 -64.60 10.21
N ARG A 215 5.81 -64.82 11.42
CA ARG A 215 4.34 -64.77 11.65
C ARG A 215 3.77 -63.38 11.38
N MET A 216 4.45 -62.33 11.83
CA MET A 216 4.09 -60.94 11.53
C MET A 216 4.15 -60.66 10.02
N LYS A 217 5.20 -61.08 9.30
CA LYS A 217 5.32 -60.90 7.85
C LYS A 217 4.17 -61.57 7.08
N GLN A 218 3.67 -62.71 7.56
CA GLN A 218 2.54 -63.41 6.94
C GLN A 218 1.19 -62.72 7.22
N SER A 219 1.01 -62.10 8.40
CA SER A 219 -0.23 -61.38 8.75
C SER A 219 -0.26 -59.93 8.30
N LEU A 220 0.90 -59.30 8.10
CA LEU A 220 1.05 -57.87 7.76
C LEU A 220 0.27 -57.44 6.51
N PRO A 221 0.31 -58.18 5.38
CA PRO A 221 -0.44 -57.77 4.19
C PRO A 221 -1.95 -57.75 4.44
N ARG A 222 -2.48 -58.71 5.20
CA ARG A 222 -3.91 -58.82 5.48
C ARG A 222 -4.41 -57.71 6.40
N GLU A 223 -3.65 -57.40 7.46
CA GLU A 223 -4.01 -56.31 8.38
C GLU A 223 -3.85 -54.93 7.72
N LEU A 224 -2.80 -54.74 6.91
CA LEU A 224 -2.61 -53.51 6.16
C LEU A 224 -3.72 -53.30 5.11
N GLU A 225 -4.09 -54.35 4.38
CA GLU A 225 -5.20 -54.30 3.42
C GLU A 225 -6.51 -53.96 4.12
N LYS A 226 -6.78 -54.55 5.29
CA LYS A 226 -7.98 -54.25 6.09
C LYS A 226 -8.00 -52.79 6.55
N HIS A 227 -6.87 -52.27 7.02
CA HIS A 227 -6.75 -50.87 7.44
C HIS A 227 -6.95 -49.91 6.26
N LEU A 228 -6.28 -50.16 5.13
CA LEU A 228 -6.44 -49.34 3.92
C LEU A 228 -7.87 -49.37 3.39
N LYS A 229 -8.50 -50.55 3.34
CA LYS A 229 -9.92 -50.68 2.97
C LYS A 229 -10.82 -49.86 3.87
N LYS A 230 -10.62 -49.91 5.19
CA LYS A 230 -11.38 -49.08 6.15
C LYS A 230 -11.23 -47.59 5.84
N LYS A 231 -10.02 -47.10 5.56
CA LYS A 231 -9.80 -45.68 5.19
C LYS A 231 -10.49 -45.31 3.89
N CYS A 232 -10.41 -46.16 2.86
CA CYS A 232 -11.08 -45.93 1.60
C CYS A 232 -12.62 -45.93 1.75
N LEU A 233 -13.16 -46.80 2.61
CA LEU A 233 -14.60 -46.80 2.94
C LEU A 233 -15.01 -45.55 3.71
N ASN A 234 -14.21 -45.08 4.67
CA ASN A 234 -14.45 -43.82 5.38
C ASN A 234 -14.41 -42.60 4.45
N LEU A 235 -13.51 -42.61 3.46
CA LEU A 235 -13.45 -41.55 2.45
C LEU A 235 -14.68 -41.60 1.55
N LEU A 236 -15.12 -42.80 1.17
CA LEU A 236 -16.33 -42.98 0.37
C LEU A 236 -17.58 -42.51 1.14
N SER A 237 -17.69 -42.81 2.43
CA SER A 237 -18.82 -42.37 3.26
C SER A 237 -18.89 -40.85 3.44
N TYR A 238 -17.75 -40.14 3.37
CA TYR A 238 -17.73 -38.67 3.38
C TYR A 238 -18.37 -38.07 2.12
N TYR A 239 -18.08 -38.64 0.95
CA TYR A 239 -18.64 -38.15 -0.32
C TYR A 239 -20.06 -38.65 -0.57
N GLN A 240 -20.40 -39.84 -0.07
CA GLN A 240 -21.69 -40.46 -0.27
C GLN A 240 -22.12 -41.22 1.01
N PRO A 241 -22.80 -40.55 1.96
CA PRO A 241 -23.18 -41.15 3.25
C PRO A 241 -24.30 -42.19 3.15
N GLU A 242 -25.07 -42.19 2.06
CA GLU A 242 -26.21 -43.11 1.85
C GLU A 242 -25.80 -44.59 1.72
N TRP A 243 -24.50 -44.84 1.56
CA TRP A 243 -23.91 -46.14 1.17
C TRP A 243 -23.49 -46.99 2.37
N GLU A 244 -23.60 -46.46 3.59
CA GLU A 244 -23.14 -47.14 4.80
C GLU A 244 -23.91 -48.45 5.06
N ASN A 245 -25.17 -48.53 4.62
CA ASN A 245 -26.07 -49.67 4.79
C ASN A 245 -26.00 -50.72 3.67
N GLU A 246 -25.20 -50.50 2.61
CA GLU A 246 -25.17 -51.40 1.45
C GLU A 246 -24.27 -52.64 1.65
N SER A 247 -24.48 -53.65 0.79
CA SER A 247 -23.71 -54.90 0.80
C SER A 247 -22.21 -54.66 0.54
N GLU A 248 -21.35 -55.47 1.16
CA GLU A 248 -19.89 -55.44 0.99
C GLU A 248 -19.44 -55.57 -0.49
N GLY A 249 -20.18 -56.33 -1.31
CA GLY A 249 -19.90 -56.46 -2.74
C GLY A 249 -20.08 -55.12 -3.50
N LEU A 250 -21.13 -54.37 -3.17
CA LEU A 250 -21.40 -53.07 -3.77
C LEU A 250 -20.41 -52.01 -3.27
N LYS A 251 -20.06 -52.03 -1.98
CA LYS A 251 -19.00 -51.20 -1.39
C LYS A 251 -17.66 -51.39 -2.11
N ASN A 252 -17.26 -52.64 -2.38
CA ASN A 252 -16.01 -52.94 -3.09
C ASN A 252 -16.04 -52.52 -4.57
N SER A 253 -17.17 -52.67 -5.25
CA SER A 253 -17.34 -52.14 -6.62
C SER A 253 -17.19 -50.62 -6.63
N LYS A 254 -17.79 -49.91 -5.68
CA LYS A 254 -17.72 -48.45 -5.57
C LYS A 254 -16.34 -47.96 -5.14
N LEU A 255 -15.63 -48.73 -4.31
CA LEU A 255 -14.23 -48.51 -3.96
C LEU A 255 -13.33 -48.48 -5.20
N SER A 256 -13.58 -49.35 -6.18
CA SER A 256 -12.83 -49.35 -7.45
C SER A 256 -13.07 -48.09 -8.28
N HIS A 257 -14.21 -47.43 -8.10
CA HIS A 257 -14.57 -46.16 -8.75
C HIS A 257 -14.17 -44.91 -7.94
N LEU A 258 -13.69 -45.06 -6.71
CA LEU A 258 -13.30 -43.96 -5.84
C LEU A 258 -12.19 -43.09 -6.47
N SER A 259 -11.23 -43.70 -7.16
CA SER A 259 -10.16 -42.98 -7.85
C SER A 259 -10.70 -42.04 -8.93
N VAL A 260 -11.72 -42.47 -9.68
CA VAL A 260 -12.39 -41.67 -10.72
C VAL A 260 -13.20 -40.54 -10.09
N LEU A 261 -13.88 -40.80 -8.97
CA LEU A 261 -14.61 -39.77 -8.22
C LEU A 261 -13.65 -38.70 -7.67
N LEU A 262 -12.54 -39.12 -7.07
CA LEU A 262 -11.51 -38.21 -6.56
C LEU A 262 -10.85 -37.39 -7.66
N ASP A 263 -10.62 -37.97 -8.84
CA ASP A 263 -10.11 -37.23 -10.00
C ASP A 263 -11.10 -36.17 -10.49
N LYS A 264 -12.41 -36.50 -10.53
CA LYS A 264 -13.46 -35.54 -10.86
C LYS A 264 -13.53 -34.40 -9.85
N GLU A 265 -13.49 -34.70 -8.55
CA GLU A 265 -13.51 -33.70 -7.48
C GLU A 265 -12.26 -32.83 -7.49
N LYS A 266 -11.09 -33.43 -7.75
CA LYS A 266 -9.83 -32.68 -7.93
C LYS A 266 -9.93 -31.70 -9.10
N LYS A 267 -10.40 -32.16 -10.27
CA LYS A 267 -10.59 -31.31 -11.45
C LYS A 267 -11.60 -30.18 -11.19
N ARG A 268 -12.70 -30.48 -10.49
CA ARG A 268 -13.71 -29.50 -10.07
C ARG A 268 -13.10 -28.45 -9.11
N ALA A 269 -12.26 -28.87 -8.17
CA ALA A 269 -11.59 -27.96 -7.26
C ALA A 269 -10.57 -27.07 -7.98
N GLU A 270 -9.82 -27.63 -8.93
CA GLU A 270 -8.89 -26.88 -9.79
C GLU A 270 -9.63 -25.84 -10.66
N SER A 271 -10.74 -26.24 -11.32
CA SER A 271 -11.52 -25.31 -12.13
C SER A 271 -12.15 -24.18 -11.31
N LEU A 272 -12.64 -24.48 -10.10
CA LEU A 272 -13.16 -23.46 -9.18
C LEU A 272 -12.06 -22.51 -8.71
N LYS A 273 -10.85 -23.02 -8.46
CA LYS A 273 -9.70 -22.20 -8.09
C LYS A 273 -9.32 -21.23 -9.21
N ASP A 274 -9.34 -21.69 -10.46
CA ASP A 274 -9.04 -20.84 -11.62
C ASP A 274 -10.14 -19.80 -11.85
N THR A 275 -11.41 -20.19 -11.75
CA THR A 275 -12.54 -19.24 -11.80
C THR A 275 -12.44 -18.18 -10.69
N CYS A 276 -12.05 -18.56 -9.48
CA CYS A 276 -11.87 -17.64 -8.36
C CYS A 276 -10.72 -16.64 -8.63
N ARG A 277 -9.63 -17.09 -9.26
CA ARG A 277 -8.52 -16.23 -9.68
C ARG A 277 -8.98 -15.22 -10.74
N GLU A 278 -9.73 -15.66 -11.74
CA GLU A 278 -10.30 -14.80 -12.78
C GLU A 278 -11.23 -13.75 -12.17
N ASN A 279 -12.17 -14.17 -11.31
CA ASN A 279 -13.08 -13.26 -10.60
C ASN A 279 -12.34 -12.24 -9.75
N THR A 280 -11.23 -12.62 -9.11
CA THR A 280 -10.40 -11.70 -8.33
C THR A 280 -9.79 -10.62 -9.23
N VAL A 281 -9.28 -11.00 -10.41
CA VAL A 281 -8.72 -10.04 -11.37
C VAL A 281 -9.81 -9.12 -11.93
N LEU A 282 -10.99 -9.65 -12.25
CA LEU A 282 -12.12 -8.84 -12.72
C LEU A 282 -12.57 -7.83 -11.66
N LEU A 283 -12.69 -8.26 -10.40
CA LEU A 283 -13.03 -7.38 -9.29
C LEU A 283 -12.00 -6.26 -9.13
N GLN A 284 -10.70 -6.59 -9.15
CA GLN A 284 -9.62 -5.60 -9.07
C GLN A 284 -9.71 -4.56 -10.19
N ARG A 285 -9.94 -5.00 -11.44
CA ARG A 285 -10.13 -4.09 -12.58
C ARG A 285 -11.34 -3.18 -12.39
N GLN A 286 -12.47 -3.73 -11.95
CA GLN A 286 -13.67 -2.95 -11.70
C GLN A 286 -13.46 -1.92 -10.59
N THR A 287 -12.82 -2.31 -9.49
CA THR A 287 -12.46 -1.38 -8.41
C THR A 287 -11.56 -0.25 -8.92
N GLN A 288 -10.54 -0.57 -9.73
CA GLN A 288 -9.66 0.43 -10.31
C GLN A 288 -10.42 1.41 -11.21
N LEU A 289 -11.36 0.93 -12.03
CA LEU A 289 -12.20 1.79 -12.87
C LEU A 289 -13.06 2.73 -12.03
N TYR A 290 -13.75 2.22 -11.00
CA TYR A 290 -14.56 3.07 -10.11
C TYR A 290 -13.72 4.12 -9.40
N LEU A 291 -12.56 3.74 -8.87
CA LEU A 291 -11.66 4.70 -8.20
C LEU A 291 -11.15 5.74 -9.19
N SER A 292 -10.80 5.35 -10.42
CA SER A 292 -10.36 6.29 -11.45
C SER A 292 -11.44 7.31 -11.80
N GLU A 293 -12.70 6.89 -11.87
CA GLU A 293 -13.82 7.78 -12.17
C GLU A 293 -14.11 8.73 -11.00
N LEU A 294 -14.04 8.21 -9.77
CA LEU A 294 -14.19 9.04 -8.57
C LEU A 294 -13.10 10.12 -8.50
N ILE A 295 -11.86 9.78 -8.85
CA ILE A 295 -10.74 10.74 -8.90
C ILE A 295 -11.03 11.84 -9.94
N LYS A 296 -11.54 11.49 -11.13
CA LYS A 296 -11.92 12.50 -12.14
C LYS A 296 -13.03 13.42 -11.62
N CYS A 297 -14.04 12.88 -10.95
CA CYS A 297 -15.10 13.69 -10.32
C CYS A 297 -14.54 14.67 -9.28
N VAL A 298 -13.59 14.22 -8.45
CA VAL A 298 -12.91 15.08 -7.47
C VAL A 298 -12.09 16.17 -8.17
N GLN A 299 -11.37 15.84 -9.24
CA GLN A 299 -10.61 16.82 -10.02
C GLN A 299 -11.51 17.88 -10.67
N LEU A 300 -12.67 17.48 -11.20
CA LEU A 300 -13.67 18.40 -11.75
C LEU A 300 -14.25 19.33 -10.68
N LEU A 301 -14.54 18.80 -9.49
CA LEU A 301 -15.00 19.61 -8.37
C LEU A 301 -13.91 20.60 -7.92
N GLN A 302 -12.65 20.14 -7.88
CA GLN A 302 -11.52 20.97 -7.53
C GLN A 302 -11.33 22.13 -8.52
N SER A 303 -11.38 21.88 -9.83
CA SER A 303 -11.28 22.94 -10.84
C SER A 303 -12.44 23.92 -10.74
N LEU A 304 -13.66 23.43 -10.48
CA LEU A 304 -14.83 24.31 -10.33
C LEU A 304 -14.70 25.24 -9.12
N ILE A 305 -14.14 24.76 -8.01
CA ILE A 305 -13.91 25.58 -6.82
C ILE A 305 -12.74 26.56 -7.05
N LEU A 306 -11.58 26.06 -7.48
CA LEU A 306 -10.38 26.88 -7.57
C LEU A 306 -10.47 27.90 -8.72
N ASP A 307 -10.83 27.44 -9.92
CA ASP A 307 -10.78 28.29 -11.11
C ASP A 307 -12.03 29.17 -11.20
N HIS A 308 -13.22 28.58 -11.03
CA HIS A 308 -14.46 29.32 -11.24
C HIS A 308 -14.95 30.07 -9.99
N ARG A 309 -14.93 29.46 -8.80
CA ARG A 309 -15.45 30.13 -7.59
C ARG A 309 -14.46 31.08 -6.95
N LEU A 310 -13.17 30.74 -6.91
CA LEU A 310 -12.17 31.58 -6.27
C LEU A 310 -11.54 32.53 -7.28
N LYS A 311 -10.79 32.02 -8.25
CA LYS A 311 -10.00 32.85 -9.16
C LYS A 311 -10.84 33.81 -10.00
N THR A 312 -11.86 33.29 -10.69
CA THR A 312 -12.72 34.13 -11.54
C THR A 312 -13.48 35.18 -10.71
N GLN A 313 -13.91 34.83 -9.48
CA GLN A 313 -14.59 35.77 -8.58
C GLN A 313 -13.64 36.87 -8.11
N THR A 314 -12.42 36.53 -7.69
CA THR A 314 -11.42 37.52 -7.30
C THR A 314 -11.05 38.45 -8.45
N ASP A 315 -10.94 37.91 -9.66
CA ASP A 315 -10.66 38.70 -10.86
C ASP A 315 -11.81 39.68 -11.17
N LEU A 316 -13.06 39.22 -11.07
CA LEU A 316 -14.24 40.07 -11.24
C LEU A 316 -14.33 41.16 -10.18
N ASP A 317 -14.08 40.82 -8.92
CA ASP A 317 -14.11 41.80 -7.82
C ASP A 317 -12.96 42.80 -7.93
N GLY A 318 -11.78 42.37 -8.39
CA GLY A 318 -10.68 43.27 -8.76
C GLY A 318 -11.08 44.25 -9.86
N LYS A 319 -11.72 43.78 -10.93
CA LYS A 319 -12.22 44.65 -12.02
C LYS A 319 -13.31 45.62 -11.55
N LYS A 320 -14.17 45.22 -10.63
CA LYS A 320 -15.16 46.12 -10.02
C LYS A 320 -14.49 47.21 -9.18
N LEU A 321 -13.46 46.85 -8.42
CA LEU A 321 -12.69 47.82 -7.62
C LEU A 321 -12.01 48.85 -8.53
N GLU A 322 -11.31 48.41 -9.58
CA GLU A 322 -10.71 49.31 -10.58
C GLU A 322 -11.76 50.25 -11.20
N TYR A 323 -12.95 49.74 -11.53
CA TYR A 323 -14.04 50.56 -12.05
C TYR A 323 -14.54 51.60 -11.03
N PHE A 324 -14.71 51.22 -9.77
CA PHE A 324 -15.15 52.16 -8.73
C PHE A 324 -14.08 53.19 -8.39
N GLU A 325 -12.81 52.80 -8.37
CA GLU A 325 -11.67 53.71 -8.21
C GLU A 325 -11.66 54.76 -9.31
N GLY A 326 -11.75 54.34 -10.59
CA GLY A 326 -11.85 55.27 -11.71
C GLY A 326 -13.09 56.17 -11.64
N LYS A 327 -14.24 55.66 -11.16
CA LYS A 327 -15.44 56.48 -10.94
C LYS A 327 -15.24 57.51 -9.84
N CYS A 328 -14.58 57.15 -8.74
CA CYS A 328 -14.24 58.06 -7.64
C CYS A 328 -13.25 59.14 -8.10
N GLU A 329 -12.23 58.77 -8.87
CA GLU A 329 -11.29 59.72 -9.47
C GLU A 329 -12.00 60.71 -10.38
N LEU A 330 -12.89 60.24 -11.26
CA LEU A 330 -13.68 61.11 -12.13
C LEU A 330 -14.52 62.11 -11.32
N VAL A 331 -15.21 61.65 -10.27
CA VAL A 331 -16.01 62.52 -9.40
C VAL A 331 -15.12 63.53 -8.68
N LEU A 332 -13.95 63.11 -8.20
CA LEU A 332 -12.99 64.02 -7.57
C LEU A 332 -12.51 65.10 -8.55
N GLN A 333 -12.21 64.73 -9.80
CA GLN A 333 -11.84 65.71 -10.83
C GLN A 333 -13.00 66.64 -11.15
N LYS A 334 -14.24 66.14 -11.18
CA LYS A 334 -15.43 66.98 -11.37
C LYS A 334 -15.60 67.98 -10.24
N ILE A 335 -15.48 67.57 -8.97
CA ILE A 335 -15.54 68.46 -7.81
C ILE A 335 -14.45 69.55 -7.90
N LYS A 336 -13.22 69.17 -8.29
CA LYS A 336 -12.12 70.13 -8.47
C LYS A 336 -12.40 71.14 -9.59
N ALA A 337 -12.98 70.70 -10.70
CA ALA A 337 -13.36 71.57 -11.81
C ALA A 337 -14.43 72.60 -11.37
N GLU A 338 -15.50 72.14 -10.73
CA GLU A 338 -16.58 73.00 -10.19
C GLU A 338 -16.03 73.98 -9.14
N MET A 339 -15.08 73.56 -8.30
CA MET A 339 -14.42 74.45 -7.34
C MET A 339 -13.66 75.58 -8.02
N VAL A 340 -12.94 75.30 -9.11
CA VAL A 340 -12.23 76.31 -9.90
C VAL A 340 -13.23 77.22 -10.62
N GLU A 341 -14.33 76.68 -11.14
CA GLU A 341 -15.39 77.45 -11.77
C GLU A 341 -16.02 78.46 -10.79
N ILE A 342 -16.38 78.03 -9.58
CA ILE A 342 -16.87 78.92 -8.52
C ILE A 342 -15.84 80.01 -8.18
N GLN A 343 -14.55 79.68 -8.15
CA GLN A 343 -13.50 80.67 -7.89
C GLN A 343 -13.40 81.71 -9.02
N LEU A 344 -13.51 81.29 -10.27
CA LEU A 344 -13.52 82.20 -11.42
C LEU A 344 -14.76 83.12 -11.41
N ASP A 345 -15.92 82.57 -11.05
CA ASP A 345 -17.17 83.33 -10.93
C ASP A 345 -17.16 84.31 -9.76
N THR A 346 -16.57 83.93 -8.62
CA THR A 346 -16.50 84.78 -7.43
C THR A 346 -15.45 85.89 -7.58
N TYR A 347 -14.29 85.55 -8.16
CA TYR A 347 -13.16 86.47 -8.33
C TYR A 347 -13.04 86.95 -9.77
N THR A 348 -14.09 87.60 -10.26
CA THR A 348 -14.03 88.28 -11.56
C THR A 348 -12.96 89.38 -11.56
N ALA A 349 -12.44 89.73 -12.74
CA ALA A 349 -11.42 90.77 -12.90
C ALA A 349 -11.86 92.11 -12.26
N ASP A 350 -13.15 92.43 -12.36
CA ASP A 350 -13.75 93.61 -11.76
C ASP A 350 -13.81 93.53 -10.24
N ALA A 351 -14.23 92.38 -9.68
CA ALA A 351 -14.24 92.15 -8.23
C ALA A 351 -12.82 92.24 -7.65
N ILE A 352 -11.82 91.64 -8.32
CA ILE A 352 -10.41 91.73 -7.93
C ILE A 352 -9.92 93.20 -7.99
N SER A 353 -10.24 93.92 -9.06
CA SER A 353 -9.89 95.34 -9.22
C SER A 353 -10.51 96.20 -8.11
N ALA A 354 -11.77 95.96 -7.78
CA ALA A 354 -12.47 96.61 -6.68
C ALA A 354 -11.83 96.29 -5.32
N HIS A 355 -11.60 95.01 -5.02
CA HIS A 355 -10.90 94.60 -3.79
C HIS A 355 -9.50 95.21 -3.68
N ARG A 356 -8.75 95.32 -4.78
CA ARG A 356 -7.44 95.99 -4.81
C ARG A 356 -7.56 97.47 -4.48
N LYS A 357 -8.56 98.17 -5.01
CA LYS A 357 -8.84 99.58 -4.68
C LYS A 357 -9.25 99.76 -3.22
N ILE A 358 -10.14 98.92 -2.70
CA ILE A 358 -10.58 98.94 -1.30
C ILE A 358 -9.38 98.72 -0.38
N ARG A 359 -8.57 97.69 -0.66
CA ARG A 359 -7.34 97.42 0.10
C ARG A 359 -6.39 98.61 0.11
N GLY A 360 -6.14 99.21 -1.06
CA GLY A 360 -5.27 100.40 -1.16
C GLY A 360 -5.78 101.59 -0.35
N LYS A 361 -7.10 101.83 -0.34
CA LYS A 361 -7.71 102.89 0.49
C LYS A 361 -7.57 102.60 1.98
N LEU A 362 -7.95 101.39 2.42
CA LEU A 362 -7.84 100.99 3.83
C LEU A 362 -6.39 101.05 4.33
N GLU A 363 -5.42 100.61 3.52
CA GLU A 363 -3.99 100.73 3.86
C GLU A 363 -3.55 102.19 3.97
N SER A 364 -4.05 103.09 3.11
CA SER A 364 -3.74 104.51 3.19
C SER A 364 -4.36 105.19 4.42
N GLU A 365 -5.61 104.87 4.76
CA GLU A 365 -6.30 105.39 5.95
C GLU A 365 -5.69 104.84 7.23
N LEU A 366 -5.31 103.56 7.25
CA LEU A 366 -4.61 102.95 8.39
C LEU A 366 -3.28 103.67 8.64
N LYS A 367 -2.50 103.94 7.59
CA LYS A 367 -1.25 104.71 7.72
C LYS A 367 -1.50 106.13 8.23
N ALA A 368 -2.51 106.82 7.72
CA ALA A 368 -2.87 108.16 8.17
C ALA A 368 -3.29 108.17 9.66
N CYS A 369 -4.17 107.25 10.06
CA CYS A 369 -4.62 107.07 11.43
C CYS A 369 -3.46 106.72 12.36
N GLN A 370 -2.50 105.90 11.91
CA GLN A 370 -1.32 105.56 12.70
C GLN A 370 -0.40 106.77 12.92
N VAL A 371 -0.24 107.62 11.90
CA VAL A 371 0.49 108.90 12.03
C VAL A 371 -0.25 109.86 12.97
N GLU A 372 -1.57 109.95 12.86
CA GLU A 372 -2.39 110.79 13.75
C GLU A 372 -2.33 110.30 15.20
N LYS A 373 -2.46 108.99 15.41
CA LYS A 373 -2.28 108.35 16.71
C LYS A 373 -0.93 108.72 17.32
N GLN A 374 0.16 108.56 16.57
CA GLN A 374 1.50 108.93 17.02
C GLN A 374 1.58 110.44 17.37
N SER A 375 0.94 111.30 16.59
CA SER A 375 0.87 112.74 16.88
C SER A 375 0.12 113.03 18.19
N VAL A 376 -1.02 112.37 18.43
CA VAL A 376 -1.81 112.54 19.65
C VAL A 376 -1.09 111.96 20.87
N GLU A 377 -0.43 110.80 20.75
CA GLU A 377 0.39 110.22 21.81
C GLU A 377 1.53 111.17 22.22
N LEU A 378 2.21 111.80 21.25
CA LEU A 378 3.21 112.84 21.53
C LEU A 378 2.62 114.05 22.24
N LYS A 379 1.43 114.51 21.84
CA LYS A 379 0.73 115.61 22.54
C LYS A 379 0.32 115.20 23.96
N LEU A 380 -0.19 113.99 24.16
CA LEU A 380 -0.58 113.50 25.48
C LEU A 380 0.63 113.39 26.41
N ALA A 381 1.75 112.85 25.92
CA ALA A 381 3.00 112.79 26.68
C ALA A 381 3.47 114.19 27.11
N SER A 382 3.27 115.21 26.27
CA SER A 382 3.57 116.59 26.66
C SER A 382 2.68 117.09 27.80
N PHE A 383 1.40 116.75 27.84
CA PHE A 383 0.50 117.11 28.96
C PHE A 383 0.76 116.31 30.23
N GLU A 384 1.16 115.04 30.11
CA GLU A 384 1.51 114.19 31.25
C GLU A 384 2.71 114.76 32.02
N ILE A 385 3.67 115.36 31.32
CA ILE A 385 4.78 116.10 31.93
C ILE A 385 4.26 117.26 32.79
N LEU A 386 3.30 118.06 32.28
CA LEU A 386 2.71 119.16 33.06
C LEU A 386 1.87 118.68 34.25
N GLY A 387 1.26 117.50 34.18
CA GLY A 387 0.40 116.97 35.24
C GLY A 387 1.11 116.85 36.59
N LYS A 388 2.38 116.45 36.60
CA LYS A 388 3.18 116.34 37.83
C LYS A 388 3.45 117.70 38.47
N ASP A 389 3.68 118.72 37.65
CA ASP A 389 3.91 120.08 38.11
C ASP A 389 2.63 120.69 38.72
N PHE A 390 1.46 120.44 38.09
CA PHE A 390 0.17 120.84 38.64
C PHE A 390 -0.18 120.11 39.94
N GLU A 391 0.14 118.83 40.06
CA GLU A 391 -0.08 118.06 41.30
C GLU A 391 0.78 118.59 42.45
N ALA A 392 2.05 118.90 42.19
CA ALA A 392 2.93 119.56 43.17
C ALA A 392 2.36 120.91 43.61
N LEU A 393 1.90 121.74 42.67
CA LEU A 393 1.29 123.04 42.96
C LEU A 393 -0.01 122.89 43.78
N ALA A 394 -0.85 121.91 43.47
CA ALA A 394 -2.07 121.64 44.21
C ALA A 394 -1.79 121.17 45.65
N GLN A 395 -0.75 120.35 45.85
CA GLN A 395 -0.31 119.94 47.19
C GLN A 395 0.23 121.13 48.00
N GLU A 396 1.01 122.01 47.38
CA GLU A 396 1.45 123.25 48.03
C GLU A 396 0.27 124.16 48.42
N TYR A 397 -0.69 124.33 47.51
CA TYR A 397 -1.90 125.10 47.80
C TYR A 397 -2.73 124.48 48.94
N CYS A 398 -2.90 123.14 48.97
CA CYS A 398 -3.57 122.44 50.06
C CYS A 398 -2.86 122.64 51.40
N LYS A 399 -1.53 122.58 51.45
CA LYS A 399 -0.73 122.85 52.66
C LYS A 399 -0.94 124.28 53.14
N LEU A 400 -0.84 125.27 52.25
CA LEU A 400 -1.10 126.66 52.61
C LEU A 400 -2.52 126.86 53.16
N ARG A 401 -3.51 126.21 52.56
CA ARG A 401 -4.91 126.33 52.99
C ARG A 401 -5.12 125.77 54.41
N GLN A 402 -4.49 124.62 54.72
CA GLN A 402 -4.51 124.04 56.07
C GLN A 402 -3.80 124.95 57.09
N GLU A 403 -2.67 125.55 56.74
CA GLU A 403 -2.00 126.52 57.62
C GLU A 403 -2.85 127.77 57.87
N ILE A 404 -3.53 128.29 56.83
CA ILE A 404 -4.44 129.42 56.97
C ILE A 404 -5.62 129.06 57.89
N GLU A 405 -6.19 127.86 57.75
CA GLU A 405 -7.25 127.37 58.65
C GLU A 405 -6.77 127.22 60.08
N MET A 406 -5.58 126.65 60.32
CA MET A 406 -5.01 126.54 61.66
C MET A 406 -4.73 127.91 62.28
N LYS A 407 -4.16 128.85 61.52
CA LYS A 407 -3.93 130.22 62.00
C LYS A 407 -5.24 130.94 62.29
N ASN A 408 -6.26 130.80 61.44
CA ASN A 408 -7.59 131.36 61.68
C ASN A 408 -8.28 130.72 62.90
N TRP A 409 -8.12 129.42 63.10
CA TRP A 409 -8.61 128.73 64.29
C TRP A 409 -7.93 129.28 65.56
N ALA A 410 -6.60 129.38 65.56
CA ALA A 410 -5.86 129.97 66.68
C ALA A 410 -6.32 131.39 66.99
N VAL A 411 -6.52 132.24 65.97
CA VAL A 411 -7.03 133.61 66.15
C VAL A 411 -8.44 133.63 66.76
N LYS A 412 -9.33 132.71 66.36
CA LYS A 412 -10.68 132.60 66.97
C LYS A 412 -10.63 132.17 68.43
N GLU A 413 -9.73 131.25 68.78
CA GLU A 413 -9.57 130.77 70.17
C GLU A 413 -9.03 131.88 71.08
N PHE A 414 -8.03 132.65 70.62
CA PHE A 414 -7.50 133.79 71.38
C PHE A 414 -8.55 134.91 71.57
N MET A 415 -9.46 135.12 70.62
CA MET A 415 -10.54 136.11 70.73
C MET A 415 -11.64 135.69 71.73
N GLN A 416 -11.81 134.40 72.03
CA GLN A 416 -12.80 133.92 73.02
C GLN A 416 -12.33 134.03 74.47
N TYR A 417 -11.03 134.05 74.73
CA TYR A 417 -10.48 134.12 76.10
C TYR A 417 -10.24 135.55 76.63
N SER A 418 -10.32 136.59 75.78
CA SER A 418 -10.12 137.99 76.22
C SER A 418 -11.40 138.71 76.66
N ASN A 419 -12.52 138.01 76.88
CA ASN A 419 -13.85 138.59 77.13
C ASN A 419 -14.61 137.96 78.32
N LYS A 420 -13.91 137.52 79.37
CA LYS A 420 -14.51 137.13 80.66
C LYS A 420 -13.84 137.79 81.84
#